data_AF-A0A2V9N907-F1
#
_entry.id   AF-A0A2V9N907-F1
#
_cell.length_a   1.000
_cell.length_b   1.000
_cell.length_c   1.000
_cell.angle_alpha   90.00
_cell.angle_beta   90.00
_cell.angle_gamma   90.00
#
_symmetry.space_group_name_H-M   'P 1'
#
loop_
_entity.id
_entity.type
_entity.pdbx_description
1 polymer ?
#
loop_
_entity_poly.entity_id
_entity_poly.type
_entity_poly.pdbx_seq_one_letter_code
_entity_poly.pdbx_strand_id
1 'polypeptide(L)'
;VEHTGAPTVVLAKTIKGYGLGEAGEGKNITHQQKKLNEDELRMFRSRFGIPIPDEELHNAPFYRPPDDSAEIRYMQERRKQLGGYMPERKVRSKPIKQVSESHFEEFYKGTEGREVSTTMVFVRLLAKL
;
A
#
# COMPACT_ATOMS: atom_id res chain seq x y z
N VAL A 1 24.31 -3.08 -4.13
CA VAL A 1 23.56 -4.33 -3.88
C VAL A 1 24.41 -5.46 -4.42
N GLU A 2 24.88 -6.37 -3.56
CA GLU A 2 25.84 -7.41 -3.94
C GLU A 2 25.16 -8.66 -4.53
N HIS A 3 23.91 -8.93 -4.17
CA HIS A 3 23.14 -10.03 -4.73
C HIS A 3 22.57 -9.68 -6.11
N THR A 4 22.81 -10.54 -7.10
CA THR A 4 22.37 -10.36 -8.49
C THR A 4 21.85 -11.67 -9.09
N GLY A 5 20.97 -11.60 -10.08
CA GLY A 5 20.51 -12.77 -10.86
C GLY A 5 19.25 -13.46 -10.33
N ALA A 6 18.76 -13.09 -9.16
CA ALA A 6 17.49 -13.57 -8.60
C ALA A 6 16.87 -12.53 -7.64
N PRO A 7 15.56 -12.62 -7.32
CA PRO A 7 14.94 -11.85 -6.26
C PRO A 7 15.50 -12.20 -4.87
N THR A 8 15.55 -11.23 -3.96
CA THR A 8 15.94 -11.45 -2.56
C THR A 8 14.71 -11.49 -1.66
N VAL A 9 14.66 -12.49 -0.77
CA VAL A 9 13.66 -12.58 0.31
C VAL A 9 14.35 -12.33 1.64
N VAL A 10 13.80 -11.43 2.45
CA VAL A 10 14.22 -11.19 3.83
C VAL A 10 13.20 -11.80 4.76
N LEU A 11 13.58 -12.88 5.46
CA LEU A 11 12.74 -13.51 6.49
C LEU A 11 12.95 -12.79 7.83
N ALA A 12 12.21 -11.70 8.03
CA ALA A 12 12.27 -10.93 9.27
C ALA A 12 11.47 -11.61 10.38
N LYS A 13 12.16 -12.19 11.38
CA LYS A 13 11.54 -12.73 12.59
C LYS A 13 11.13 -11.58 13.52
N THR A 14 9.83 -11.44 13.78
CA THR A 14 9.28 -10.42 14.69
C THR A 14 8.35 -11.07 15.73
N ILE A 15 7.89 -10.28 16.70
CA ILE A 15 6.91 -10.71 17.71
C ILE A 15 5.54 -10.12 17.35
N LYS A 16 4.52 -10.99 17.18
CA LYS A 16 3.14 -10.55 16.97
C LYS A 16 2.68 -9.75 18.19
N GLY A 17 2.21 -8.52 17.96
CA GLY A 17 1.78 -7.63 19.05
C GLY A 17 2.92 -7.11 19.92
N TYR A 18 4.16 -7.05 19.40
CA TYR A 18 5.29 -6.45 20.12
C TYR A 18 4.92 -5.08 20.70
N GLY A 19 5.11 -4.89 22.01
CA GLY A 19 4.78 -3.63 22.66
C GLY A 19 3.43 -3.59 23.34
N LEU A 20 2.54 -4.56 23.06
CA LEU A 20 1.20 -4.60 23.62
C LEU A 20 1.11 -5.36 24.94
N GLY A 21 2.21 -5.96 25.41
CA GLY A 21 2.23 -6.68 26.68
C GLY A 21 1.16 -7.78 26.73
N GLU A 22 0.45 -7.88 27.86
CA GLU A 22 -0.61 -8.89 28.04
C GLU A 22 -1.78 -8.73 27.07
N ALA A 23 -1.97 -7.58 26.44
CA ALA A 23 -3.06 -7.34 25.50
C ALA A 23 -2.98 -8.21 24.24
N GLY A 24 -1.79 -8.70 23.87
CA GLY A 24 -1.65 -9.46 22.63
C GLY A 24 -0.24 -9.88 22.22
N GLU A 25 0.80 -9.54 22.99
CA GLU A 25 2.18 -9.88 22.65
C GLU A 25 2.38 -11.40 22.70
N GLY A 26 2.70 -12.02 21.57
CA GLY A 26 2.88 -13.46 21.45
C GLY A 26 1.58 -14.28 21.60
N LYS A 27 0.40 -13.65 21.62
CA LYS A 27 -0.88 -14.34 21.78
C LYS A 27 -1.52 -14.69 20.43
N ASN A 28 -2.10 -15.90 20.35
CA ASN A 28 -2.90 -16.36 19.22
C ASN A 28 -4.37 -15.89 19.30
N ILE A 29 -4.58 -14.63 19.70
CA ILE A 29 -5.89 -13.98 19.63
C ILE A 29 -6.26 -13.67 18.17
N THR A 30 -7.56 -13.70 17.86
CA THR A 30 -8.08 -13.37 16.54
C THR A 30 -7.84 -11.89 16.25
N HIS A 31 -7.64 -11.54 14.97
CA HIS A 31 -7.46 -10.14 14.54
C HIS A 31 -8.74 -9.28 14.73
N GLN A 32 -9.79 -9.84 15.33
CA GLN A 32 -11.09 -9.18 15.55
C GLN A 32 -11.22 -8.54 16.94
N GLN A 33 -10.35 -8.85 17.91
CA GLN A 33 -10.23 -8.08 19.16
C GLN A 33 -9.59 -6.71 18.85
N LYS A 34 -10.41 -5.77 18.39
CA LYS A 34 -10.01 -4.48 17.81
C LYS A 34 -9.84 -3.33 18.79
N LYS A 35 -10.07 -3.54 20.09
CA LYS A 35 -10.03 -2.47 21.10
C LYS A 35 -9.05 -2.82 22.19
N LEU A 36 -8.02 -1.99 22.35
CA LEU A 36 -7.25 -1.92 23.57
C LEU A 36 -8.14 -1.30 24.65
N ASN A 37 -8.09 -1.83 25.87
CA ASN A 37 -8.67 -1.15 27.02
C ASN A 37 -7.76 0.02 27.46
N GLU A 38 -8.24 0.85 28.40
CA GLU A 38 -7.52 2.06 28.82
C GLU A 38 -6.17 1.76 29.49
N ASP A 39 -6.09 0.68 30.28
CA ASP A 39 -4.85 0.25 30.93
C ASP A 39 -3.80 -0.20 29.90
N GLU A 40 -4.23 -0.89 28.85
CA GLU A 40 -3.39 -1.32 27.74
C GLU A 40 -2.88 -0.13 26.92
N LEU A 41 -3.70 0.90 26.70
CA LEU A 41 -3.29 2.16 26.07
C LEU A 41 -2.25 2.90 26.92
N ARG A 42 -2.45 2.97 28.24
CA ARG A 42 -1.49 3.60 29.17
C ARG A 42 -0.16 2.85 29.20
N MET A 43 -0.20 1.52 29.19
CA MET A 43 1.00 0.68 29.12
C MET A 43 1.73 0.89 27.80
N PHE A 44 1.01 0.91 26.68
CA PHE A 44 1.58 1.16 25.35
C PHE A 44 2.26 2.54 25.28
N ARG A 45 1.56 3.60 25.70
CA ARG A 45 2.10 4.97 25.75
C ARG A 45 3.38 5.01 26.57
N SER A 46 3.36 4.44 27.77
CA SER A 46 4.52 4.42 28.68
C SER A 46 5.70 3.65 28.10
N ARG A 47 5.45 2.47 27.53
CA ARG A 47 6.49 1.60 26.95
C ARG A 47 7.25 2.27 25.80
N PHE A 48 6.55 3.05 24.98
CA PHE A 48 7.14 3.76 23.84
C PHE A 48 7.48 5.22 24.13
N GLY A 49 7.32 5.67 25.38
CA GLY A 49 7.65 7.04 25.79
C GLY A 49 6.88 8.12 25.02
N ILE A 50 5.62 7.84 24.64
CA ILE A 50 4.81 8.77 23.86
C ILE A 50 4.34 9.91 24.79
N PRO A 51 4.66 11.19 24.51
CA PRO A 51 4.39 12.30 25.41
C PRO A 51 2.93 12.78 25.28
N ILE A 52 1.98 11.90 25.63
CA ILE A 52 0.55 12.20 25.73
C ILE A 52 0.14 12.13 27.22
N PRO A 53 -0.52 13.17 27.76
CA PRO A 53 -1.03 13.15 29.13
C PRO A 53 -2.06 12.03 29.37
N ASP A 54 -2.09 11.46 30.58
CA ASP A 54 -3.03 10.39 30.93
C ASP A 54 -4.50 10.80 30.71
N GLU A 55 -4.82 12.07 31.01
CA GLU A 55 -6.16 12.62 30.87
C GLU A 55 -6.67 12.61 29.42
N GLU A 56 -5.77 12.64 28.44
CA GLU A 56 -6.14 12.65 27.02
C GLU A 56 -6.20 11.25 26.41
N LEU A 57 -5.64 10.23 27.07
CA LEU A 57 -5.49 8.89 26.48
C LEU A 57 -6.82 8.23 26.09
N HIS A 58 -7.90 8.51 26.82
CA HIS A 58 -9.24 7.97 26.52
C HIS A 58 -9.76 8.37 25.13
N ASN A 59 -9.29 9.50 24.59
CA ASN A 59 -9.65 10.00 23.26
C ASN A 59 -8.77 9.41 22.15
N ALA A 60 -7.74 8.62 22.50
CA ALA A 60 -6.73 8.12 21.57
C ALA A 60 -6.18 9.20 20.62
N PRO A 61 -5.66 10.33 21.15
CA PRO A 61 -5.25 11.46 20.33
C PRO A 61 -4.06 11.10 19.44
N PHE A 62 -4.01 11.71 18.27
CA PHE A 62 -2.82 11.66 17.44
C PHE A 62 -1.72 12.54 18.04
N TYR A 63 -0.53 11.98 18.22
CA TYR A 63 0.65 12.75 18.59
C TYR A 63 1.46 13.12 17.34
N ARG A 64 1.76 14.42 17.20
CA ARG A 64 2.70 14.95 16.22
C ARG A 64 3.72 15.81 16.97
N PRO A 65 5.03 15.51 16.90
CA PRO A 65 6.04 16.40 17.46
C PRO A 65 6.00 17.78 16.81
N PRO A 66 6.47 18.85 17.49
CA PRO A 66 6.59 20.18 16.91
C PRO A 66 7.37 20.18 15.59
N ASP A 67 7.03 21.08 14.66
CA ASP A 67 7.67 21.11 13.33
C ASP A 67 9.18 21.45 13.41
N ASP A 68 9.62 22.10 14.49
CA ASP A 68 11.02 22.45 14.76
C ASP A 68 11.75 21.42 15.63
N SER A 69 11.09 20.33 16.02
CA SER A 69 11.68 19.23 16.81
C SER A 69 12.80 18.51 16.06
N ALA A 70 13.70 17.87 16.80
CA ALA A 70 14.80 17.10 16.22
C ALA A 70 14.28 15.90 15.40
N GLU A 71 13.19 15.29 15.85
CA GLU A 71 12.51 14.15 15.24
C GLU A 71 11.95 14.50 13.86
N ILE A 72 11.22 15.63 13.76
CA ILE A 72 10.66 16.08 12.48
C ILE A 72 11.78 16.50 11.53
N ARG A 73 12.77 17.29 11.99
CA ARG A 73 13.92 17.67 11.17
C ARG A 73 14.65 16.46 10.61
N TYR A 74 14.92 15.46 11.45
CA TYR A 74 15.57 14.21 11.02
C TYR A 74 14.72 13.46 9.99
N MET A 75 13.43 13.26 10.27
CA MET A 75 12.51 12.55 9.39
C MET A 75 12.40 13.21 8.00
N GLN A 76 12.25 14.54 7.98
CA GLN A 76 12.20 15.34 6.76
C GLN A 76 13.48 15.22 5.95
N GLU A 77 14.64 15.35 6.60
CA GLU A 77 15.94 15.25 5.94
C GLU A 77 16.17 13.86 5.35
N ARG A 78 15.81 12.78 6.08
CA ARG A 78 15.90 11.40 5.54
C ARG A 78 15.01 11.22 4.32
N ARG A 79 13.76 11.73 4.34
CA ARG A 79 12.87 11.65 3.17
C ARG A 79 13.43 12.43 1.99
N LYS A 80 13.95 13.63 2.21
CA LYS A 80 14.59 14.45 1.17
C LYS A 80 15.77 13.72 0.52
N GLN A 81 16.65 13.13 1.32
CA GLN A 81 17.80 12.35 0.83
C GLN A 81 17.38 11.10 0.03
N LEU A 82 16.21 10.53 0.33
CA LEU A 82 15.66 9.35 -0.34
C LEU A 82 14.68 9.68 -1.49
N GLY A 83 14.68 10.91 -1.99
CA GLY A 83 13.90 11.30 -3.17
C GLY A 83 12.46 11.73 -2.90
N GLY A 84 12.12 12.12 -1.66
CA GLY A 84 10.80 12.64 -1.29
C GLY A 84 9.98 11.64 -0.48
N TYR A 85 8.65 11.77 -0.47
CA TYR A 85 7.74 10.91 0.30
C TYR A 85 7.26 9.70 -0.52
N MET A 86 6.99 8.58 0.16
CA MET A 86 6.40 7.37 -0.42
C MET A 86 5.51 6.66 0.60
N PRO A 87 4.42 5.98 0.20
CA PRO A 87 4.01 5.73 -1.18
C PRO A 87 3.41 6.98 -1.88
N GLU A 88 3.64 7.10 -3.19
CA GLU A 88 3.07 8.17 -4.03
C GLU A 88 2.50 7.54 -5.31
N ARG A 89 1.28 7.90 -5.69
CA ARG A 89 0.67 7.47 -6.95
C ARG A 89 0.64 8.63 -7.94
N LYS A 90 1.44 8.53 -9.01
CA LYS A 90 1.43 9.49 -10.12
C LYS A 90 0.58 8.98 -11.27
N VAL A 91 -0.46 9.72 -11.63
CA VAL A 91 -1.21 9.47 -12.87
C VAL A 91 -0.46 10.15 -14.00
N ARG A 92 0.21 9.36 -14.85
CA ARG A 92 0.87 9.85 -16.06
C ARG A 92 0.16 9.23 -17.25
N SER A 93 -0.60 10.01 -17.99
CA SER A 93 -1.15 9.61 -19.29
C SER A 93 -0.52 10.45 -20.39
N LYS A 94 -0.01 9.78 -21.43
CA LYS A 94 0.20 10.42 -22.74
C LYS A 94 -0.99 10.02 -23.60
N PRO A 95 -1.64 10.95 -24.32
CA PRO A 95 -2.65 10.59 -25.29
C PRO A 95 -2.05 9.60 -26.30
N ILE A 96 -2.68 8.44 -26.45
CA ILE A 96 -2.38 7.52 -27.56
C ILE A 96 -3.22 7.93 -28.76
N LYS A 97 -2.67 7.78 -29.97
CA LYS A 97 -3.44 8.01 -31.18
C LYS A 97 -4.54 6.95 -31.24
N GLN A 98 -5.78 7.40 -31.45
CA GLN A 98 -6.90 6.49 -31.62
C GLN A 98 -6.69 5.64 -32.88
N VAL A 99 -7.03 4.36 -32.79
CA VAL A 99 -7.05 3.45 -33.95
C VAL A 99 -8.11 3.95 -34.92
N SER A 100 -7.77 3.99 -36.21
CA SER A 100 -8.73 4.39 -37.24
C SER A 100 -9.87 3.38 -37.34
N GLU A 101 -11.10 3.87 -37.48
CA GLU A 101 -12.32 3.08 -37.68
C GLU A 101 -12.20 2.03 -38.80
N SER A 102 -11.37 2.32 -39.81
CA SER A 102 -11.07 1.41 -40.93
C SER A 102 -10.57 0.03 -40.49
N HIS A 103 -9.91 -0.08 -39.33
CA HIS A 103 -9.46 -1.37 -38.80
C HIS A 103 -10.62 -2.25 -38.31
N PHE A 104 -11.78 -1.64 -38.01
CA PHE A 104 -12.95 -2.31 -37.47
C PHE A 104 -14.01 -2.68 -38.53
N GLU A 105 -13.95 -2.10 -39.73
CA GLU A 105 -14.97 -2.23 -40.78
C GLU A 105 -15.35 -3.68 -41.12
N GLU A 106 -14.38 -4.60 -41.16
CA GLU A 106 -14.67 -6.01 -41.48
C GLU A 106 -15.48 -6.71 -40.39
N PHE A 107 -15.32 -6.29 -39.13
CA PHE A 107 -16.01 -6.93 -38.00
C PHE A 107 -17.47 -6.47 -37.91
N TYR A 108 -17.79 -5.25 -38.38
CA TYR A 108 -19.17 -4.76 -38.48
C TYR A 108 -19.98 -5.46 -39.57
N LYS A 109 -19.33 -5.96 -40.63
CA LYS A 109 -19.99 -6.72 -41.71
C LYS A 109 -20.40 -8.14 -41.27
N GLY A 110 -19.88 -8.62 -40.14
CA GLY A 110 -20.10 -9.99 -39.68
C GLY A 110 -19.35 -11.02 -40.52
N THR A 111 -19.70 -12.29 -40.36
CA THR A 111 -18.94 -13.42 -40.94
C THR A 111 -19.61 -14.06 -42.15
N GLU A 112 -20.59 -13.40 -42.75
CA GLU A 112 -21.30 -13.86 -43.96
C GLU A 112 -21.81 -15.30 -43.83
N GLY A 113 -22.31 -15.67 -42.65
CA GLY A 113 -22.86 -17.00 -42.35
C GLY A 113 -21.85 -18.03 -41.87
N ARG A 114 -20.55 -17.69 -41.75
CA ARG A 114 -19.55 -18.57 -41.17
C ARG A 114 -19.61 -18.53 -39.65
N GLU A 115 -19.82 -19.67 -39.01
CA GLU A 115 -19.72 -19.76 -37.55
C GLU A 115 -18.29 -19.47 -37.10
N VAL A 116 -18.16 -18.51 -36.18
CA VAL A 116 -16.90 -18.16 -35.53
C VAL A 116 -17.13 -17.97 -34.05
N SER A 117 -16.13 -18.28 -33.24
CA SER A 117 -16.17 -17.93 -31.81
C SER A 117 -15.70 -16.50 -31.59
N THR A 118 -16.12 -15.90 -30.47
CA THR A 118 -15.62 -14.58 -30.04
C THR A 118 -14.11 -14.57 -29.83
N THR A 119 -13.51 -15.69 -29.43
CA THR A 119 -12.04 -15.84 -29.34
C THR A 119 -11.36 -15.72 -30.71
N MET A 120 -11.93 -16.34 -31.75
CA MET A 120 -11.39 -16.22 -33.12
C MET A 120 -11.44 -14.77 -33.62
N VAL A 121 -12.56 -14.07 -33.34
CA VAL A 121 -12.72 -12.65 -33.69
C VAL A 121 -11.75 -11.77 -32.89
N PHE A 122 -11.59 -12.01 -31.59
CA PHE A 122 -10.66 -11.26 -30.73
C PHE A 122 -9.20 -11.41 -31.18
N VAL A 123 -8.75 -12.63 -31.52
CA VAL A 123 -7.39 -12.85 -32.04
C VAL A 123 -7.19 -12.16 -33.38
N ARG A 124 -8.19 -12.21 -34.28
CA ARG A 124 -8.13 -11.50 -35.57
C ARG A 124 -8.10 -9.98 -35.39
N LEU A 125 -8.82 -9.45 -34.41
CA LEU A 125 -8.78 -8.04 -34.05
C LEU A 125 -7.39 -7.65 -33.54
N LEU A 126 -6.80 -8.41 -32.61
CA LEU A 126 -5.45 -8.17 -32.11
C LEU A 126 -4.38 -8.21 -33.22
N ALA A 127 -4.54 -9.06 -34.23
CA ALA A 127 -3.59 -9.14 -35.35
C ALA A 127 -3.65 -7.91 -36.29
N LYS A 128 -4.72 -7.12 -36.24
CA LYS A 128 -4.89 -5.92 -37.06
C LYS A 128 -4.56 -4.61 -36.34
N LEU A 129 -4.54 -4.60 -35.00
CA LEU A 129 -4.23 -3.44 -34.16
C LEU A 129 -2.72 -3.26 -33.98
#